data_AF-A0A6A4GRD0-F1
#
_entry.id   AF-A0A6A4GRD0-F1
#
_cell.length_a   1.000
_cell.length_b   1.000
_cell.length_c   1.000
_cell.angle_alpha   90.00
_cell.angle_beta   90.00
_cell.angle_gamma   90.00
#
_symmetry.space_group_name_H-M   'P 1'
#
loop_
_entity.id
_entity.type
_entity.pdbx_description
1 polymer ?
#
loop_
_entity_poly.entity_id
_entity_poly.type
_entity_poly.pdbx_seq_one_letter_code
_entity_poly.pdbx_strand_id
1 'polypeptide(L)'
;KLDVRKRKQASLPADSEWRNTKYDPAFEHQIMSEDEYETEEKKTFISHAPHHCSDILQSLFDNVDAVVDPNAPVPGYIPRIRGEKKEVPLHITHSIAGCSQRWMVDTNWLQTHPESDTPCTLADNGKAWGDPMDPEEIEDQAKDYAKEK
;
A
#
# COMPACT_ATOMS: atom_id res chain seq x y z
N LYS A 1 -12.66 -0.53 0.95
CA LYS A 1 -11.48 -0.65 1.84
C LYS A 1 -10.61 0.59 1.75
N LEU A 2 -10.17 0.95 0.55
CA LEU A 2 -9.31 2.10 0.32
C LEU A 2 -9.87 3.42 0.89
N ASP A 3 -11.09 3.80 0.49
CA ASP A 3 -11.69 5.07 0.96
C ASP A 3 -11.88 5.12 2.48
N VAL A 4 -12.20 3.97 3.09
CA VAL A 4 -12.32 3.85 4.55
C VAL A 4 -10.97 4.14 5.20
N ARG A 5 -9.89 3.54 4.68
CA ARG A 5 -8.54 3.76 5.18
C ARG A 5 -8.06 5.20 4.97
N LYS A 6 -8.33 5.81 3.81
CA LYS A 6 -8.04 7.24 3.56
C LYS A 6 -8.77 8.15 4.56
N ARG A 7 -10.06 7.91 4.83
CA ARG A 7 -10.82 8.65 5.85
C ARG A 7 -10.25 8.47 7.26
N LYS A 8 -9.92 7.24 7.64
CA LYS A 8 -9.33 6.91 8.94
C LYS A 8 -7.96 7.55 9.11
N GLN A 9 -7.11 7.50 8.08
CA GLN A 9 -5.81 8.16 8.07
C GLN A 9 -5.95 9.68 8.24
N ALA A 10 -6.89 10.31 7.53
CA ALA A 10 -7.17 11.73 7.68
C ALA A 10 -7.72 12.11 9.08
N SER A 11 -8.30 11.13 9.78
CA SER A 11 -8.84 11.28 11.14
C SER A 11 -7.81 11.03 12.24
N LEU A 12 -6.60 10.60 11.90
CA LEU A 12 -5.52 10.46 12.87
C LEU A 12 -5.13 11.84 13.47
N PRO A 13 -4.59 11.83 14.71
CA PRO A 13 -4.00 13.03 15.31
C PRO A 13 -3.04 13.75 14.34
N ALA A 14 -3.02 15.08 14.37
CA ALA A 14 -2.23 15.88 13.42
C ALA A 14 -0.71 15.66 13.56
N ASP A 15 -0.27 15.22 14.74
CA ASP A 15 1.10 14.84 15.09
C ASP A 15 1.42 13.37 14.82
N SER A 16 0.44 12.57 14.38
CA SER A 16 0.66 11.17 14.02
C SER A 16 1.53 11.07 12.76
N GLU A 17 2.61 10.29 12.85
CA GLU A 17 3.49 10.05 11.70
C GLU A 17 2.73 9.46 10.50
N TRP A 18 1.75 8.60 10.75
CA TRP A 18 0.96 7.89 9.74
C TRP A 18 0.03 8.80 8.93
N ARG A 19 -0.13 10.05 9.34
CA ARG A 19 -0.84 11.09 8.60
C ARG A 19 0.05 11.81 7.57
N ASN A 20 1.35 11.55 7.57
CA ASN A 20 2.29 12.16 6.64
C ASN A 20 2.05 11.65 5.20
N THR A 21 2.09 12.57 4.23
CA THR A 21 1.85 12.29 2.81
C THR A 21 2.88 11.33 2.19
N LYS A 22 4.05 11.13 2.82
CA LYS A 22 5.04 10.12 2.39
C LYS A 22 4.50 8.69 2.38
N TYR A 23 3.39 8.44 3.08
CA TYR A 23 2.70 7.15 3.12
C TYR A 23 1.54 7.05 2.13
N ASP A 24 1.16 8.14 1.45
CA ASP A 24 0.03 8.17 0.50
C ASP A 24 0.11 7.11 -0.60
N PRO A 25 1.30 6.77 -1.14
CA PRO A 25 1.43 5.71 -2.15
C PRO A 25 0.92 4.33 -1.68
N ALA A 26 0.84 4.07 -0.37
CA ALA A 26 0.28 2.82 0.15
C ALA A 26 -1.24 2.76 0.02
N PHE A 27 -1.90 3.88 -0.25
CA PHE A 27 -3.35 3.99 -0.41
C PHE A 27 -3.73 3.99 -1.90
N GLU A 28 -3.27 2.94 -2.59
CA GLU A 28 -3.67 2.57 -3.95
C GLU A 28 -4.36 1.21 -3.96
N HIS A 29 -5.28 1.00 -4.90
CA HIS A 29 -6.10 -0.22 -4.95
C HIS A 29 -5.25 -1.50 -5.10
N GLN A 30 -4.18 -1.40 -5.88
CA GLN A 30 -3.25 -2.49 -6.21
C GLN A 30 -2.39 -2.91 -5.01
N ILE A 31 -2.22 -2.03 -4.02
CA ILE A 31 -1.43 -2.26 -2.81
C ILE A 31 -2.29 -2.82 -1.67
N MET A 32 -3.62 -2.67 -1.76
CA MET A 32 -4.53 -3.21 -0.75
C MET A 32 -4.55 -4.74 -0.81
N SER A 33 -4.44 -5.39 0.35
CA SER A 33 -4.61 -6.84 0.42
C SER A 33 -5.98 -7.31 -0.07
N GLU A 34 -6.01 -8.50 -0.69
CA GLU A 34 -7.24 -9.21 -1.00
C GLU A 34 -7.94 -9.67 0.29
N ASP A 35 -9.28 -9.66 0.26
CA ASP A 35 -10.13 -10.13 1.34
C ASP A 35 -10.75 -11.47 0.91
N GLU A 36 -10.62 -12.51 1.73
CA GLU A 36 -11.34 -13.77 1.57
C GLU A 36 -12.59 -13.76 2.47
N TYR A 37 -13.64 -14.45 2.05
CA TYR A 37 -14.83 -14.65 2.89
C TYR A 37 -14.51 -15.72 3.93
N GLU A 38 -14.68 -15.41 5.22
CA GLU A 38 -14.95 -16.46 6.21
C GLU A 38 -16.28 -17.11 5.80
N THR A 39 -16.40 -18.43 5.95
CA THR A 39 -17.50 -19.27 5.43
C THR A 39 -18.90 -18.66 5.54
N GLU A 40 -19.86 -19.17 4.73
CA GLU A 40 -21.25 -18.65 4.56
C GLU A 40 -22.01 -18.28 5.85
N GLU A 41 -21.60 -18.80 7.00
CA GLU A 41 -22.23 -18.59 8.31
C GLU A 41 -21.73 -17.36 9.10
N LYS A 42 -20.57 -16.75 8.75
CA LYS A 42 -20.05 -15.57 9.46
C LYS A 42 -19.79 -14.41 8.52
N LYS A 43 -20.43 -13.27 8.83
CA LYS A 43 -20.31 -11.99 8.13
C LYS A 43 -19.01 -11.29 8.50
N THR A 44 -17.86 -11.90 8.24
CA THR A 44 -16.52 -11.33 8.49
C THR A 44 -15.63 -11.56 7.28
N PHE A 45 -14.86 -10.54 6.92
CA PHE A 45 -13.83 -10.64 5.88
C PHE A 45 -12.49 -10.98 6.53
N ILE A 46 -11.75 -11.93 5.97
CA ILE A 46 -10.38 -12.23 6.37
C ILE A 46 -9.44 -11.51 5.40
N SER A 47 -8.68 -10.54 5.89
CA SER A 47 -7.67 -9.83 5.09
C SER A 47 -6.31 -10.50 5.24
N HIS A 48 -5.76 -11.04 4.15
CA HIS A 48 -4.46 -11.69 4.12
C HIS A 48 -3.39 -10.72 3.62
N ALA A 49 -2.42 -10.35 4.46
CA ALA A 49 -1.31 -9.52 4.00
C ALA A 49 -0.37 -10.34 3.09
N PRO A 50 0.15 -9.78 1.99
CA PRO A 50 1.22 -10.42 1.22
C PRO A 50 2.48 -10.69 2.07
N HIS A 51 3.22 -11.76 1.77
CA HIS A 51 4.51 -12.06 2.43
C HIS A 51 5.54 -10.96 2.23
N HIS A 52 5.54 -10.37 1.03
CA HIS A 52 6.46 -9.29 0.68
C HIS A 52 6.18 -7.97 1.42
N CYS A 53 5.08 -7.81 2.16
CA CYS A 53 4.79 -6.54 2.84
C CYS A 53 5.78 -6.28 3.99
N SER A 54 6.43 -5.12 3.95
CA SER A 54 7.33 -4.67 5.00
C SER A 54 6.60 -4.47 6.33
N ASP A 55 7.35 -4.47 7.43
CA ASP A 55 6.79 -4.20 8.76
C ASP A 55 6.30 -2.75 8.90
N ILE A 56 6.89 -1.81 8.16
CA ILE A 56 6.45 -0.40 8.13
C ILE A 56 5.06 -0.30 7.50
N LEU A 57 4.83 -0.96 6.35
CA LEU A 57 3.54 -0.97 5.69
C LEU A 57 2.46 -1.65 6.55
N GLN A 58 2.81 -2.76 7.19
CA GLN A 58 1.91 -3.45 8.12
C GLN A 58 1.54 -2.53 9.30
N SER A 59 2.53 -1.87 9.89
CA SER A 59 2.34 -0.94 11.01
C SER A 59 1.47 0.26 10.62
N LEU A 60 1.65 0.81 9.42
CA LEU A 60 0.77 1.86 8.87
C LEU A 60 -0.68 1.38 8.84
N PHE A 61 -0.95 0.23 8.23
CA PHE A 61 -2.31 -0.28 8.14
C PHE A 61 -2.90 -0.66 9.49
N ASP A 62 -2.10 -1.18 10.42
CA ASP A 62 -2.55 -1.46 11.80
C ASP A 62 -3.02 -0.21 12.52
N ASN A 63 -2.22 0.85 12.48
CA ASN A 63 -2.56 2.11 13.14
C ASN A 63 -3.80 2.76 12.50
N VAL A 64 -3.90 2.73 11.16
CA VAL A 64 -5.07 3.25 10.46
C VAL A 64 -6.31 2.41 10.75
N ASP A 65 -6.23 1.07 10.71
CA ASP A 65 -7.39 0.19 10.88
C ASP A 65 -7.92 0.22 12.34
N ALA A 66 -7.06 0.49 13.32
CA ALA A 66 -7.43 0.68 14.73
C ALA A 66 -8.31 1.92 14.98
N VAL A 67 -8.27 2.92 14.09
CA VAL A 67 -9.11 4.12 14.19
C VAL A 67 -10.55 3.78 13.81
N VAL A 68 -11.51 4.30 14.56
CA VAL A 68 -12.94 4.22 14.22
C VAL A 68 -13.21 5.10 13.00
N ASP A 69 -13.91 4.57 11.99
CA ASP A 69 -14.28 5.38 10.80
C ASP A 69 -15.16 6.56 11.26
N PRO A 70 -14.79 7.82 10.94
CA PRO A 70 -15.58 9.00 11.30
C PRO A 70 -17.01 8.97 10.72
N ASN A 71 -17.23 8.19 9.65
CA ASN A 71 -18.54 8.04 9.02
C ASN A 71 -19.34 6.85 9.57
N ALA A 72 -18.86 6.19 10.65
CA ALA A 72 -19.58 5.09 11.29
C ALA A 72 -20.79 5.60 12.13
N PRO A 73 -21.86 4.80 12.26
CA PRO A 73 -22.07 3.48 11.65
C PRO A 73 -22.51 3.59 10.19
N VAL A 74 -21.81 2.90 9.29
CA VAL A 74 -22.25 2.71 7.90
C VAL A 74 -23.11 1.44 7.86
N PRO A 75 -24.41 1.52 7.53
CA PRO A 75 -25.24 0.33 7.36
C PRO A 75 -24.60 -0.65 6.37
N GLY A 76 -24.42 -1.91 6.79
CA GLY A 76 -23.80 -2.95 5.96
C GLY A 76 -22.27 -3.04 6.03
N TYR A 77 -21.60 -2.28 6.91
CA TYR A 77 -20.17 -2.49 7.15
C TYR A 77 -19.93 -3.86 7.78
N ILE A 78 -19.22 -4.72 7.05
CA ILE A 78 -18.77 -6.03 7.53
C ILE A 78 -17.37 -5.86 8.14
N PRO A 79 -17.16 -6.24 9.43
CA PRO A 79 -15.86 -6.19 10.07
C PRO A 79 -14.85 -7.11 9.37
N ARG A 80 -13.58 -6.71 9.42
CA ARG A 80 -12.43 -7.44 8.88
C ARG A 80 -11.57 -7.95 10.02
N ILE A 81 -11.13 -9.20 9.91
CA ILE A 81 -10.13 -9.80 10.79
C ILE A 81 -8.86 -10.04 9.98
N ARG A 82 -7.70 -10.02 10.65
CA ARG A 82 -6.42 -10.30 10.01
C ARG A 82 -6.25 -11.82 9.86
N GLY A 83 -5.95 -12.26 8.65
CA GLY A 83 -5.57 -13.64 8.34
C GLY A 83 -4.06 -13.84 8.31
N GLU A 84 -3.65 -15.07 8.05
CA GLU A 84 -2.25 -15.41 7.81
C GLU A 84 -1.71 -14.73 6.56
N LYS A 85 -0.39 -14.49 6.52
CA LYS A 85 0.24 -13.93 5.33
C LYS A 85 0.16 -14.93 4.16
N LYS A 86 -0.08 -14.42 2.95
CA LYS A 86 -0.20 -15.23 1.72
C LYS A 86 0.88 -14.88 0.71
N GLU A 87 1.40 -15.88 0.01
CA GLU A 87 2.33 -15.63 -1.09
C GLU A 87 1.56 -15.07 -2.29
N VAL A 88 1.86 -13.82 -2.64
CA VAL A 88 1.25 -13.09 -3.74
C VAL A 88 2.39 -12.32 -4.41
N PRO A 89 2.52 -12.36 -5.75
CA PRO A 89 3.55 -11.59 -6.45
C PRO A 89 3.26 -10.08 -6.36
N LEU A 90 4.30 -9.26 -6.51
CA LEU A 90 4.11 -7.81 -6.69
C LEU A 90 3.24 -7.54 -7.92
N HIS A 91 2.38 -6.53 -7.81
CA HIS A 91 1.57 -6.09 -8.93
C HIS A 91 2.46 -5.47 -10.01
N ILE A 92 2.25 -5.88 -11.27
CA ILE A 92 2.97 -5.33 -12.42
C ILE A 92 2.11 -4.21 -13.02
N THR A 93 2.67 -3.02 -13.12
CA THR A 93 2.06 -1.85 -13.74
C THR A 93 3.05 -1.14 -14.65
N HIS A 94 2.53 -0.39 -15.63
CA HIS A 94 3.33 0.44 -16.53
C HIS A 94 3.43 1.90 -16.08
N SER A 95 2.74 2.26 -14.99
CA SER A 95 2.79 3.60 -14.38
C SER A 95 3.32 3.51 -12.95
N ILE A 96 3.89 4.60 -12.44
CA ILE A 96 4.24 4.71 -11.01
C ILE A 96 2.99 4.57 -10.12
N ALA A 97 1.84 5.06 -10.58
CA ALA A 97 0.57 4.82 -9.91
C ALA A 97 0.25 3.32 -9.84
N GLY A 98 0.04 2.82 -8.63
CA GLY A 98 -0.20 1.40 -8.35
C GLY A 98 1.06 0.54 -8.27
N CYS A 99 2.25 1.11 -8.46
CA CYS A 99 3.53 0.45 -8.25
C CYS A 99 3.87 0.45 -6.75
N SER A 100 4.42 -0.64 -6.23
CA SER A 100 4.89 -0.66 -4.84
C SER A 100 6.13 0.20 -4.72
N GLN A 101 6.32 0.89 -3.60
CA GLN A 101 7.59 1.57 -3.31
C GLN A 101 8.51 0.68 -2.46
N ARG A 102 9.82 0.87 -2.52
CA ARG A 102 10.81 0.05 -1.77
C ARG A 102 10.49 -0.06 -0.27
N TRP A 103 10.03 1.00 0.38
CA TRP A 103 9.68 0.98 1.81
C TRP A 103 8.49 0.07 2.13
N MET A 104 7.63 -0.22 1.15
CA MET A 104 6.46 -1.10 1.28
C MET A 104 6.82 -2.58 1.23
N VAL A 105 8.00 -2.91 0.73
CA VAL A 105 8.44 -4.28 0.46
C VAL A 105 9.50 -4.70 1.47
N ASP A 106 9.37 -5.91 2.01
CA ASP A 106 10.37 -6.49 2.90
C ASP A 106 11.68 -6.76 2.15
N THR A 107 12.79 -6.26 2.71
CA THR A 107 14.10 -6.35 2.06
C THR A 107 14.61 -7.79 1.97
N ASN A 108 14.27 -8.66 2.93
CA ASN A 108 14.71 -10.06 2.90
C ASN A 108 13.94 -10.84 1.82
N TRP A 109 12.64 -10.56 1.68
CA TRP A 109 11.83 -11.13 0.59
C TRP A 109 12.33 -10.66 -0.78
N LEU A 110 12.71 -9.39 -0.93
CA LEU A 110 13.23 -8.87 -2.19
C LEU A 110 14.59 -9.50 -2.57
N GLN A 111 15.43 -9.81 -1.58
CA GLN A 111 16.69 -10.53 -1.81
C GLN A 111 16.48 -11.95 -2.35
N THR A 112 15.37 -12.59 -2.00
CA THR A 112 15.02 -13.94 -2.48
C THR A 112 14.22 -13.92 -3.79
N HIS A 113 13.69 -12.76 -4.19
CA HIS A 113 12.90 -12.55 -5.42
C HIS A 113 13.44 -11.38 -6.26
N PRO A 114 14.71 -11.42 -6.70
CA PRO A 114 15.33 -10.32 -7.46
C PRO A 114 14.62 -10.03 -8.79
N GLU A 115 13.88 -10.99 -9.35
CA GLU A 115 13.03 -10.80 -10.53
C GLU A 115 11.86 -9.82 -10.30
N SER A 116 11.55 -9.52 -9.04
CA SER A 116 10.52 -8.57 -8.64
C SER A 116 11.06 -7.14 -8.44
N ASP A 117 12.37 -6.91 -8.48
CA ASP A 117 12.99 -5.58 -8.44
C ASP A 117 13.11 -5.01 -9.87
N THR A 118 11.96 -4.64 -10.44
CA THR A 118 11.88 -4.03 -11.78
C THR A 118 11.13 -2.71 -11.71
N PRO A 119 11.39 -1.74 -12.61
CA PRO A 119 10.66 -0.47 -12.63
C PRO A 119 9.13 -0.59 -12.80
N CYS A 120 8.65 -1.73 -13.30
CA CYS A 120 7.22 -2.01 -13.49
C CYS A 120 6.54 -2.61 -12.24
N THR A 121 7.31 -3.03 -11.24
CA THR A 121 6.80 -3.69 -10.01
C THR A 121 7.18 -2.93 -8.74
N LEU A 122 8.35 -2.28 -8.77
CA LEU A 122 8.93 -1.56 -7.65
C LEU A 122 9.47 -0.21 -8.10
N ALA A 123 8.98 0.85 -7.45
CA ALA A 123 9.47 2.21 -7.57
C ALA A 123 10.36 2.58 -6.38
N ASP A 124 11.22 3.57 -6.57
CA ASP A 124 11.93 4.21 -5.45
C ASP A 124 10.94 4.98 -4.55
N ASN A 125 11.38 5.42 -3.38
CA ASN A 125 10.48 5.95 -2.35
C ASN A 125 10.16 7.45 -2.53
N GLY A 126 11.09 8.19 -3.13
CA GLY A 126 10.95 9.62 -3.38
C GLY A 126 11.56 10.51 -2.30
N LYS A 127 11.48 11.83 -2.53
CA LYS A 127 12.14 12.86 -1.70
C LYS A 127 11.69 12.82 -0.25
N ALA A 128 10.42 12.50 -0.01
CA ALA A 128 9.87 12.40 1.34
C ALA A 128 10.51 11.29 2.19
N TRP A 129 11.21 10.36 1.54
CA TRP A 129 11.97 9.27 2.16
C TRP A 129 13.49 9.48 2.10
N GLY A 130 13.95 10.63 1.58
CA GLY A 130 15.37 10.98 1.47
C GLY A 130 16.00 10.68 0.11
N ASP A 131 15.22 10.22 -0.88
CA ASP A 131 15.72 10.00 -2.24
C ASP A 131 15.92 11.34 -2.97
N PRO A 132 16.79 11.40 -3.99
CA PRO A 132 17.07 12.66 -4.69
C PRO A 132 15.88 13.17 -5.52
N MET A 133 15.01 12.27 -5.98
CA MET A 133 13.90 12.57 -6.90
C MET A 133 12.67 11.75 -6.53
N ASP A 134 11.48 12.31 -6.78
CA ASP A 134 10.23 11.56 -6.65
C ASP A 134 10.06 10.62 -7.86
N PRO A 135 9.44 9.44 -7.68
CA PRO A 135 9.28 8.48 -8.79
C PRO A 135 8.51 9.06 -9.99
N GLU A 136 7.55 9.96 -9.71
CA GLU A 136 6.80 10.68 -10.73
C GLU A 136 7.69 11.58 -11.59
N GLU A 137 8.65 12.28 -10.96
CA GLU A 137 9.61 13.13 -11.68
C GLU A 137 10.55 12.31 -12.58
N ILE A 138 10.90 11.09 -12.16
CA ILE A 138 11.72 10.16 -12.95
C ILE A 138 10.93 9.69 -14.17
N GLU A 139 9.64 9.35 -14.00
CA GLU A 139 8.76 8.93 -15.09
C GLU A 139 8.56 10.05 -16.13
N ASP A 140 8.34 11.28 -15.67
CA ASP A 140 8.15 12.43 -16.55
C ASP A 140 9.42 12.77 -17.36
N GLN A 141 10.60 12.76 -16.72
CA GLN A 141 11.87 12.94 -17.42
C GLN A 141 12.10 11.86 -18.48
N ALA A 142 11.75 10.60 -18.19
CA ALA A 142 11.86 9.52 -19.15
C ALA A 142 10.91 9.70 -20.35
N LYS A 143 9.68 10.16 -20.11
CA LYS A 143 8.69 10.45 -21.16
C LYS A 143 9.15 11.60 -22.05
N ASP A 144 9.69 12.66 -21.47
CA ASP A 144 10.13 13.82 -22.25
C ASP A 144 11.37 13.50 -23.10
N TYR A 145 12.35 12.77 -22.55
CA TYR A 145 13.48 12.27 -23.32
C TYR A 145 13.06 11.34 -24.48
N ALA A 146 12.00 10.55 -24.29
CA ALA A 146 11.46 9.69 -25.34
C ALA A 146 10.73 10.47 -26.45
N LYS A 147 10.14 11.64 -26.14
CA LYS A 147 9.49 12.51 -27.13
C LYS A 147 10.48 13.36 -27.93
N GLU A 148 11.66 13.62 -27.39
CA GLU A 148 12.73 14.39 -28.06
C GLU A 148 13.54 13.56 -29.08
N LYS A 149 13.28 12.25 -29.18
CA LYS A 149 13.86 11.33 -30.17
C LYS A 149 12.92 11.03 -31.32
#